data_AF-A0AAN8PMH3-F1
#
_entry.id   AF-A0AAN8PMH3-F1
#
_cell.length_a   1.000
_cell.length_b   1.000
_cell.length_c   1.000
_cell.angle_alpha   90.00
_cell.angle_beta   90.00
_cell.angle_gamma   90.00
#
_symmetry.space_group_name_H-M   'P 1'
#
loop_
_entity.id
_entity.type
_entity.pdbx_description
1 polymer ?
#
loop_
_entity_poly.entity_id
_entity_poly.type
_entity_poly.pdbx_seq_one_letter_code
_entity_poly.pdbx_strand_id
1 'polypeptide(L)'
;MPDQLIIRFILHRFKGEDFENGEPAIVYQTKLKKERWKLKDTKMAYKNFDDPTTWYATVRILEDSEIQWMWVLITPERKIIRTESISYRHVGVGFVGGDIHSSWGISEVIYQQQGCYVNLETCYRTKLGERLAAVGAGTVLGDWTACEAPLADLISDFDWKWRVRLWMDHYTNKEWKWVVVDQRRCPVRWEDSPNRQLVCKKLTMQTIFAPWNNPGDDTVKCIIADELRDRVREHGILQLEKSNKLFQSEDMDDKITQRKE
;
A
#
# COMPACT_ATOMS: atom_id res chain seq x y z
N MET A 1 6.27 17.25 6.94
CA MET A 1 6.08 16.99 5.49
C MET A 1 5.00 15.93 5.39
N PRO A 2 4.10 15.96 4.40
CA PRO A 2 3.07 14.95 4.29
C PRO A 2 3.72 13.58 4.06
N ASP A 3 3.16 12.55 4.68
CA ASP A 3 3.70 11.21 4.60
C ASP A 3 3.60 10.67 3.17
N GLN A 4 4.68 10.04 2.71
CA GLN A 4 4.79 9.48 1.37
C GLN A 4 4.79 7.96 1.44
N LEU A 5 3.83 7.36 0.77
CA LEU A 5 3.73 5.92 0.52
C LEU A 5 4.66 5.52 -0.61
N ILE A 6 5.28 4.34 -0.47
CA ILE A 6 6.10 3.74 -1.51
C ILE A 6 5.23 2.76 -2.30
N ILE A 7 5.12 3.00 -3.60
CA ILE A 7 4.37 2.11 -4.49
C ILE A 7 5.31 1.58 -5.56
N ARG A 8 5.28 0.27 -5.74
CA ARG A 8 6.06 -0.43 -6.75
C ARG A 8 5.13 -0.89 -7.85
N PHE A 9 5.28 -0.34 -9.04
CA PHE A 9 4.65 -0.87 -10.24
C PHE A 9 5.44 -2.06 -10.72
N ILE A 10 4.77 -3.18 -10.94
CA ILE A 10 5.34 -4.42 -11.46
C ILE A 10 4.68 -4.71 -12.80
N LEU A 11 5.49 -4.71 -13.85
CA LEU A 11 5.09 -5.10 -15.19
C LEU A 11 5.39 -6.59 -15.38
N HIS A 12 4.35 -7.39 -15.58
CA HIS A 12 4.42 -8.82 -15.87
C HIS A 12 4.35 -9.08 -17.36
N ARG A 13 5.19 -10.02 -17.80
CA ARG A 13 5.11 -10.69 -19.10
C ARG A 13 5.07 -9.71 -20.28
N PHE A 14 6.25 -9.25 -20.65
CA PHE A 14 6.50 -8.60 -21.93
C PHE A 14 7.27 -9.59 -22.81
N LYS A 15 6.78 -9.89 -24.02
CA LYS A 15 7.54 -10.77 -24.93
C LYS A 15 8.83 -10.06 -25.35
N GLY A 16 9.96 -10.75 -25.24
CA GLY A 16 11.30 -10.17 -25.37
C GLY A 16 11.64 -9.58 -26.74
N GLU A 17 10.80 -9.79 -27.75
CA GLU A 17 11.00 -9.27 -29.11
C GLU A 17 10.65 -7.76 -29.23
N ASP A 18 9.96 -7.16 -28.25
CA ASP A 18 9.44 -5.79 -28.35
C ASP A 18 10.40 -4.67 -27.83
N PHE A 19 11.59 -5.01 -27.29
CA PHE A 19 12.51 -4.04 -26.64
C PHE A 19 13.84 -3.80 -27.35
N GLU A 20 14.05 -4.28 -28.59
CA GLU A 20 15.36 -4.15 -29.26
C GLU A 20 15.91 -2.70 -29.30
N ASN A 21 15.05 -1.68 -29.08
CA ASN A 21 15.44 -0.28 -29.07
C ASN A 21 14.98 0.55 -27.85
N GLY A 22 14.47 -0.06 -26.77
CA GLY A 22 13.96 0.74 -25.64
C GLY A 22 13.81 0.00 -24.31
N GLU A 23 13.72 0.77 -23.24
CA GLU A 23 13.49 0.30 -21.87
C GLU A 23 12.08 0.69 -21.39
N PRO A 24 11.40 -0.17 -20.62
CA PRO A 24 10.11 0.16 -20.06
C PRO A 24 10.24 1.22 -18.98
N ALA A 25 9.28 2.13 -18.96
CA ALA A 25 9.13 3.13 -17.92
C ALA A 25 7.64 3.34 -17.63
N ILE A 26 7.35 3.90 -16.46
CA ILE A 26 6.01 4.41 -16.16
C ILE A 26 6.00 5.91 -16.37
N VAL A 27 4.92 6.42 -16.95
CA VAL A 27 4.52 7.82 -16.77
C VAL A 27 3.36 7.79 -15.79
N TYR A 28 3.35 8.67 -14.79
CA TYR A 28 2.28 8.72 -13.79
C TYR A 28 1.97 10.15 -13.37
N GLN A 29 0.73 10.35 -12.93
CA GLN A 29 0.26 11.59 -12.33
C GLN A 29 -0.62 11.27 -11.11
N THR A 30 -0.57 12.13 -10.10
CA THR A 30 -1.50 12.06 -8.97
C THR A 30 -2.62 13.08 -9.20
N LYS A 31 -3.88 12.72 -8.92
CA LYS A 31 -5.05 13.59 -9.19
C LYS A 31 -4.98 14.95 -8.51
N LEU A 32 -4.16 15.10 -7.46
CA LEU A 32 -3.88 16.40 -6.83
C LEU A 32 -3.23 17.41 -7.80
N LYS A 33 -2.64 16.97 -8.92
CA LYS A 33 -2.08 17.84 -9.96
C LYS A 33 -2.82 17.62 -11.28
N LYS A 34 -3.74 18.53 -11.62
CA LYS A 34 -4.39 18.61 -12.95
C LYS A 34 -3.43 19.13 -14.03
N GLU A 35 -2.23 18.57 -14.12
CA GLU A 35 -1.27 18.93 -15.17
C GLU A 35 -1.29 17.91 -16.31
N ARG A 36 -0.93 18.33 -17.52
CA ARG A 36 -0.65 17.40 -18.63
C ARG A 36 0.57 16.55 -18.28
N TRP A 37 0.56 15.29 -18.71
CA TRP A 37 1.65 14.33 -18.52
C TRP A 37 2.93 14.89 -19.12
N LYS A 38 3.97 15.10 -18.31
CA LYS A 38 5.27 15.56 -18.81
C LYS A 38 6.23 14.39 -18.79
N LEU A 39 7.05 14.29 -19.83
CA LEU A 39 8.12 13.30 -19.94
C LEU A 39 9.06 13.31 -18.72
N LYS A 40 9.24 14.46 -18.07
CA LYS A 40 10.06 14.56 -16.84
C LYS A 40 9.49 13.77 -15.65
N ASP A 41 8.20 13.41 -15.69
CA ASP A 41 7.51 12.67 -14.64
C ASP A 41 7.61 11.14 -14.86
N THR A 42 8.35 10.70 -15.89
CA THR A 42 8.63 9.28 -16.09
C THR A 42 9.53 8.71 -14.99
N LYS A 43 9.25 7.48 -14.58
CA LYS A 43 10.19 6.65 -13.82
C LYS A 43 10.60 5.45 -14.65
N MET A 44 11.90 5.33 -14.86
CA MET A 44 12.50 4.15 -15.49
C MET A 44 12.17 2.92 -14.65
N ALA A 45 11.80 1.85 -15.34
CA ALA A 45 11.68 0.55 -14.70
C ALA A 45 13.00 -0.19 -14.78
N TYR A 46 13.25 -1.02 -13.79
CA TYR A 46 14.44 -1.84 -13.71
C TYR A 46 14.02 -3.30 -13.86
N LYS A 47 14.85 -4.08 -14.53
CA LYS A 47 14.59 -5.50 -14.74
C LYS A 47 14.77 -6.25 -13.42
N ASN A 48 13.86 -7.16 -13.12
CA ASN A 48 14.03 -8.08 -12.01
C ASN A 48 15.11 -9.13 -12.35
N PHE A 49 16.08 -9.27 -11.46
CA PHE A 49 17.20 -10.21 -11.65
C PHE A 49 16.75 -11.66 -11.44
N ASP A 50 15.81 -11.89 -10.53
CA ASP A 50 15.33 -13.23 -10.18
C ASP A 50 14.30 -13.74 -11.21
N ASP A 51 13.60 -12.82 -11.86
CA ASP A 51 12.61 -13.12 -12.89
C ASP A 51 12.77 -12.14 -14.07
N PRO A 52 13.43 -12.54 -15.16
CA PRO A 52 13.70 -11.65 -16.29
C PRO A 52 12.44 -11.25 -17.06
N THR A 53 11.28 -11.80 -16.73
CA THR A 53 10.00 -11.45 -17.34
C THR A 53 9.28 -10.31 -16.62
N THR A 54 9.82 -9.86 -15.48
CA THR A 54 9.25 -8.76 -14.69
C THR A 54 10.14 -7.51 -14.64
N TRP A 55 9.49 -6.35 -14.65
CA TRP A 55 10.13 -5.05 -14.48
C TRP A 55 9.46 -4.29 -13.32
N TYR A 56 10.23 -3.50 -12.57
CA TYR A 56 9.74 -2.73 -11.44
C TYR A 56 10.07 -1.25 -11.56
N ALA A 57 9.11 -0.39 -11.24
CA ALA A 57 9.32 1.05 -11.08
C ALA A 57 8.76 1.48 -9.72
N THR A 58 9.54 2.26 -8.96
CA THR A 58 9.14 2.71 -7.62
C THR A 58 8.81 4.21 -7.64
N VAL A 59 7.66 4.56 -7.08
CA VAL A 59 7.22 5.94 -6.91
C VAL A 59 6.96 6.24 -5.43
N ARG A 60 7.03 7.53 -5.08
CA ARG A 60 6.60 8.04 -3.78
C ARG A 60 5.38 8.92 -3.97
N ILE A 61 4.30 8.59 -3.29
CA ILE A 61 2.98 9.19 -3.50
C ILE A 61 2.38 9.55 -2.15
N LEU A 62 1.61 10.62 -2.07
CA LEU A 62 0.99 11.04 -0.82
C LEU A 62 -0.11 10.06 -0.41
N GLU A 63 -0.32 9.91 0.89
CA GLU A 63 -1.51 9.24 1.43
C GLU A 63 -2.80 9.83 0.82
N ASP A 64 -3.84 9.01 0.69
CA ASP A 64 -5.16 9.36 0.12
C ASP A 64 -5.12 9.96 -1.29
N SER A 65 -4.12 9.59 -2.07
CA SER A 65 -3.99 10.02 -3.46
C SER A 65 -4.60 9.02 -4.43
N GLU A 66 -5.16 9.54 -5.52
CA GLU A 66 -5.43 8.71 -6.68
C GLU A 66 -4.31 8.86 -7.70
N ILE A 67 -3.89 7.72 -8.27
CA ILE A 67 -2.82 7.65 -9.25
C ILE A 67 -3.40 7.26 -10.58
N GLN A 68 -2.96 7.95 -11.62
CA GLN A 68 -3.12 7.51 -13.00
C GLN A 68 -1.75 7.23 -13.59
N TRP A 69 -1.59 6.11 -14.30
CA TRP A 69 -0.32 5.74 -14.91
C TRP A 69 -0.51 4.96 -16.21
N MET A 70 0.55 4.90 -17.00
CA MET A 70 0.65 4.00 -18.15
C MET A 70 2.09 3.57 -18.34
N TRP A 71 2.29 2.43 -18.99
CA TRP A 71 3.61 1.99 -19.41
C TRP A 71 4.01 2.62 -20.74
N VAL A 72 5.29 2.95 -20.87
CA VAL A 72 5.88 3.50 -22.10
C VAL A 72 7.23 2.82 -22.36
N LEU A 73 7.63 2.78 -23.63
CA LEU A 73 8.97 2.40 -24.06
C LEU A 73 9.78 3.66 -24.33
N ILE A 74 10.97 3.74 -23.75
CA ILE A 74 11.82 4.91 -23.83
C ILE A 74 13.22 4.54 -24.35
N THR A 75 13.80 5.34 -25.25
CA THR A 75 15.20 5.17 -25.70
C THR A 75 16.20 5.55 -24.59
N PRO A 76 17.49 5.18 -24.69
CA PRO A 76 18.53 5.68 -23.78
C PRO A 76 18.58 7.22 -23.68
N GLU A 77 18.25 7.94 -24.76
CA GLU A 77 18.17 9.42 -24.81
C GLU A 77 16.86 9.98 -24.23
N ARG A 78 16.07 9.14 -23.56
CA ARG A 78 14.79 9.47 -22.93
C ARG A 78 13.67 9.88 -23.89
N LYS A 79 13.66 9.37 -25.12
CA LYS A 79 12.55 9.61 -26.06
C LYS A 79 11.51 8.49 -25.98
N ILE A 80 10.21 8.83 -25.89
CA ILE A 80 9.14 7.83 -25.95
C ILE A 80 9.09 7.27 -27.37
N ILE A 81 9.26 5.95 -27.48
CA ILE A 81 9.17 5.19 -28.72
C ILE A 81 7.74 4.71 -28.93
N ARG A 82 7.13 4.22 -27.85
CA ARG A 82 5.83 3.56 -27.87
C ARG A 82 5.11 3.81 -26.55
N THR A 83 3.81 4.05 -26.62
CA THR A 83 2.92 4.05 -25.46
C THR A 83 2.10 2.77 -25.46
N GLU A 84 1.68 2.35 -24.28
CA GLU A 84 0.66 1.32 -24.15
C GLU A 84 -0.62 1.71 -24.92
N SER A 85 -1.34 0.74 -25.47
CA SER A 85 -2.57 0.98 -26.27
C SER A 85 -3.75 1.45 -25.44
N ILE A 86 -3.75 1.19 -24.13
CA ILE A 86 -4.76 1.68 -23.20
C ILE A 86 -4.54 3.17 -22.88
N SER A 87 -5.62 3.91 -22.65
CA SER A 87 -5.56 5.37 -22.44
C SER A 87 -4.75 5.73 -21.19
N TYR A 88 -5.05 5.07 -20.07
CA TYR A 88 -4.33 5.11 -18.79
C TYR A 88 -5.03 4.16 -17.81
N ARG A 89 -4.31 3.74 -16.77
CA ARG A 89 -4.85 3.00 -15.62
C ARG A 89 -5.07 3.96 -14.47
N HIS A 90 -5.90 3.58 -13.51
CA HIS A 90 -6.09 4.35 -12.29
C HIS A 90 -6.23 3.43 -11.07
N VAL A 91 -5.75 3.90 -9.93
CA VAL A 91 -5.93 3.23 -8.64
C VAL A 91 -6.01 4.26 -7.54
N GLY A 92 -6.97 4.09 -6.63
CA GLY A 92 -7.01 4.82 -5.38
C GLY A 92 -6.01 4.23 -4.41
N VAL A 93 -5.12 5.05 -3.88
CA VAL A 93 -4.21 4.68 -2.80
C VAL A 93 -4.77 5.30 -1.54
N GLY A 94 -5.13 4.45 -0.58
CA GLY A 94 -5.51 4.92 0.74
C GLY A 94 -4.26 5.29 1.54
N PHE A 95 -4.08 4.62 2.68
CA PHE A 95 -3.06 4.94 3.68
C PHE A 95 -1.85 3.99 3.66
N VAL A 96 -1.85 3.04 2.74
CA VAL A 96 -0.88 1.94 2.68
C VAL A 96 -0.40 1.86 1.24
N GLY A 97 0.91 1.86 1.03
CA GLY A 97 1.58 1.56 -0.23
C GLY A 97 1.47 0.08 -0.61
N GLY A 98 2.22 -0.32 -1.63
CA GLY A 98 2.11 -1.68 -2.12
C GLY A 98 2.64 -1.90 -3.51
N ASP A 99 2.38 -3.09 -4.02
CA ASP A 99 2.77 -3.51 -5.35
C ASP A 99 1.55 -3.42 -6.29
N ILE A 100 1.69 -2.72 -7.41
CA ILE A 100 0.68 -2.67 -8.47
C ILE A 100 1.17 -3.57 -9.61
N HIS A 101 0.55 -4.72 -9.74
CA HIS A 101 0.82 -5.69 -10.78
C HIS A 101 -0.01 -5.36 -12.03
N SER A 102 0.65 -5.31 -13.18
CA SER A 102 0.04 -4.98 -14.46
C SER A 102 0.76 -5.72 -15.59
N SER A 103 0.11 -5.87 -16.74
CA SER A 103 0.72 -6.43 -17.96
C SER A 103 0.48 -5.49 -19.13
N TRP A 104 1.45 -5.35 -20.04
CA TRP A 104 1.35 -4.37 -21.13
C TRP A 104 0.18 -4.67 -22.07
N GLY A 105 -0.58 -3.64 -22.39
CA GLY A 105 -1.77 -3.71 -23.25
C GLY A 105 -3.01 -4.23 -22.53
N ILE A 106 -2.91 -4.61 -21.25
CA ILE A 106 -3.98 -5.27 -20.49
C ILE A 106 -4.49 -4.33 -19.42
N SER A 107 -5.77 -3.99 -19.45
CA SER A 107 -6.37 -2.96 -18.59
C SER A 107 -6.38 -3.34 -17.11
N GLU A 108 -6.45 -4.64 -16.82
CA GLU A 108 -6.56 -5.22 -15.50
C GLU A 108 -5.30 -4.96 -14.67
N VAL A 109 -5.52 -4.67 -13.40
CA VAL A 109 -4.48 -4.37 -12.42
C VAL A 109 -4.77 -5.14 -11.14
N ILE A 110 -3.73 -5.68 -10.51
CA ILE A 110 -3.81 -6.22 -9.16
C ILE A 110 -3.02 -5.31 -8.25
N TYR A 111 -3.71 -4.65 -7.33
CA TYR A 111 -3.06 -3.88 -6.28
C TYR A 111 -2.92 -4.74 -5.03
N GLN A 112 -1.69 -5.09 -4.69
CA GLN A 112 -1.31 -5.84 -3.51
C GLN A 112 -0.73 -4.89 -2.47
N GLN A 113 -1.55 -4.50 -1.49
CA GLN A 113 -1.10 -3.69 -0.36
C GLN A 113 -0.01 -4.43 0.43
N GLN A 114 1.07 -3.72 0.74
CA GLN A 114 2.20 -4.25 1.52
C GLN A 114 2.17 -3.68 2.93
N GLY A 115 1.30 -4.22 3.76
CA GLY A 115 1.13 -3.78 5.14
C GLY A 115 1.22 -4.89 6.19
N CYS A 116 1.22 -4.47 7.44
CA CYS A 116 1.10 -5.32 8.61
C CYS A 116 -0.09 -4.90 9.46
N TYR A 117 -0.74 -5.88 10.09
CA TYR A 117 -1.72 -5.58 11.14
C TYR A 117 -0.97 -5.23 12.42
N VAL A 118 -1.17 -4.03 12.95
CA VAL A 118 -0.61 -3.60 14.22
C VAL A 118 -1.70 -3.59 15.28
N ASN A 119 -1.52 -4.36 16.35
CA ASN A 119 -2.33 -4.27 17.56
C ASN A 119 -1.59 -3.40 18.58
N LEU A 120 -2.14 -2.25 18.92
CA LEU A 120 -1.68 -1.45 20.05
C LEU A 120 -2.50 -1.82 21.27
N GLU A 121 -1.86 -2.27 22.34
CA GLU A 121 -2.54 -2.72 23.55
C GLU A 121 -2.09 -1.92 24.78
N THR A 122 -3.00 -1.71 25.71
CA THR A 122 -2.69 -1.10 27.01
C THR A 122 -3.65 -1.57 28.09
N CYS A 123 -3.30 -1.34 29.35
CA CYS A 123 -4.20 -1.54 30.48
C CYS A 123 -4.51 -0.17 31.10
N TYR A 124 -5.78 0.23 31.08
CA TYR A 124 -6.20 1.52 31.64
C TYR A 124 -7.68 1.51 32.03
N ARG A 125 -7.98 1.96 33.25
CA ARG A 125 -9.35 2.04 33.74
C ARG A 125 -9.98 3.38 33.34
N THR A 126 -10.99 3.34 32.48
CA THR A 126 -11.78 4.51 32.09
C THR A 126 -13.00 4.71 33.01
N LYS A 127 -13.60 5.90 33.01
CA LYS A 127 -14.89 6.15 33.65
C LYS A 127 -16.05 5.75 32.73
N LEU A 128 -17.27 5.74 33.28
CA LEU A 128 -18.47 5.46 32.50
C LEU A 128 -18.62 6.47 31.34
N GLY A 129 -18.75 5.95 30.12
CA GLY A 129 -18.88 6.76 28.90
C GLY A 129 -17.55 7.23 28.31
N GLU A 130 -16.41 6.96 28.95
CA GLU A 130 -15.08 7.20 28.39
C GLU A 130 -14.56 5.97 27.64
N ARG A 131 -13.80 6.20 26.58
CA ARG A 131 -13.09 5.16 25.81
C ARG A 131 -11.64 5.59 25.56
N LEU A 132 -10.80 4.64 25.17
CA LEU A 132 -9.45 4.95 24.69
C LEU A 132 -9.44 5.10 23.17
N ALA A 133 -8.52 5.94 22.69
CA ALA A 133 -8.14 6.10 21.29
C ALA A 133 -6.61 6.11 21.16
N ALA A 134 -6.08 5.64 20.03
CA ALA A 134 -4.68 5.81 19.68
C ALA A 134 -4.56 6.95 18.68
N VAL A 135 -3.96 8.06 19.09
CA VAL A 135 -3.91 9.31 18.32
C VAL A 135 -2.45 9.61 17.96
N GLY A 136 -2.18 10.00 16.73
CA GLY A 136 -0.78 10.16 16.29
C GLY A 136 -0.63 10.73 14.90
N ALA A 137 0.62 10.72 14.41
CA ALA A 137 0.97 11.14 13.08
C ALA A 137 0.49 10.13 12.03
N GLY A 138 -0.06 10.64 10.93
CA GLY A 138 -0.64 9.84 9.87
C GLY A 138 -2.14 9.70 10.06
N THR A 139 -2.81 9.71 8.93
CA THR A 139 -4.25 9.50 8.75
C THR A 139 -4.81 8.27 9.48
N VAL A 140 -4.09 7.14 9.47
CA VAL A 140 -4.48 5.91 10.20
C VAL A 140 -4.57 6.10 11.72
N LEU A 141 -3.91 7.14 12.25
CA LEU A 141 -3.90 7.55 13.65
C LEU A 141 -4.63 8.89 13.87
N GLY A 142 -5.33 9.40 12.85
CA GLY A 142 -6.13 10.62 12.89
C GLY A 142 -5.34 11.92 12.87
N ASP A 143 -4.08 11.93 12.45
CA ASP A 143 -3.25 13.15 12.32
C ASP A 143 -3.33 14.10 13.53
N TRP A 144 -3.10 13.54 14.72
CA TRP A 144 -3.21 14.24 16.02
C TRP A 144 -4.61 14.76 16.39
N THR A 145 -5.65 14.34 15.67
CA THR A 145 -7.04 14.71 15.87
C THR A 145 -7.85 13.54 16.45
N ALA A 146 -8.20 13.63 17.74
CA ALA A 146 -8.82 12.52 18.48
C ALA A 146 -10.18 12.04 17.93
N CYS A 147 -10.95 12.89 17.25
CA CYS A 147 -12.24 12.48 16.66
C CYS A 147 -12.09 11.61 15.41
N GLU A 148 -10.98 11.77 14.69
CA GLU A 148 -10.61 11.03 13.49
C GLU A 148 -9.78 9.77 13.82
N ALA A 149 -9.21 9.72 15.02
CA ALA A 149 -8.41 8.61 15.49
C ALA A 149 -9.22 7.31 15.73
N PRO A 150 -8.57 6.15 15.59
CA PRO A 150 -9.18 4.85 15.89
C PRO A 150 -9.45 4.68 17.39
N LEU A 151 -10.66 4.23 17.70
CA LEU A 151 -11.04 3.86 19.07
C LEU A 151 -10.51 2.47 19.42
N ALA A 152 -10.15 2.31 20.68
CA ALA A 152 -9.76 1.03 21.25
C ALA A 152 -10.98 0.21 21.67
N ASP A 153 -10.92 -1.08 21.43
CA ASP A 153 -11.85 -2.06 21.97
C ASP A 153 -11.38 -2.55 23.33
N LEU A 154 -12.30 -2.63 24.30
CA LEU A 154 -12.06 -3.28 25.58
C LEU A 154 -12.08 -4.79 25.33
N ILE A 155 -10.93 -5.44 25.44
CA ILE A 155 -10.77 -6.88 25.16
C ILE A 155 -10.82 -7.73 26.43
N SER A 156 -10.70 -7.11 27.61
CA SER A 156 -10.90 -7.77 28.90
C SER A 156 -11.25 -6.75 29.99
N ASP A 157 -12.39 -6.95 30.63
CA ASP A 157 -12.91 -6.08 31.69
C ASP A 157 -12.17 -6.29 33.03
N PHE A 158 -11.57 -7.47 33.24
CA PHE A 158 -10.92 -7.83 34.49
C PHE A 158 -9.63 -7.03 34.74
N ASP A 159 -8.81 -6.89 33.70
CA ASP A 159 -7.52 -6.20 33.71
C ASP A 159 -7.57 -4.84 32.97
N TRP A 160 -8.77 -4.40 32.56
CA TRP A 160 -9.00 -3.17 31.82
C TRP A 160 -8.12 -3.07 30.57
N LYS A 161 -8.01 -4.18 29.84
CA LYS A 161 -7.14 -4.28 28.67
C LYS A 161 -7.84 -3.79 27.41
N TRP A 162 -7.23 -2.82 26.75
CA TRP A 162 -7.72 -2.22 25.52
C TRP A 162 -6.84 -2.59 24.34
N ARG A 163 -7.42 -2.62 23.14
CA ARG A 163 -6.71 -2.85 21.88
C ARG A 163 -7.21 -1.94 20.77
N VAL A 164 -6.29 -1.30 20.05
CA VAL A 164 -6.53 -0.69 18.74
C VAL A 164 -5.91 -1.61 17.68
N ARG A 165 -6.63 -1.87 16.59
CA ARG A 165 -6.09 -2.60 15.43
C ARG A 165 -5.93 -1.64 14.27
N LEU A 166 -4.73 -1.61 13.71
CA LEU A 166 -4.34 -0.76 12.58
C LEU A 166 -3.86 -1.63 11.43
N TRP A 167 -4.04 -1.17 10.21
CA TRP A 167 -3.35 -1.70 9.05
C TRP A 167 -2.36 -0.64 8.58
N MET A 168 -1.07 -0.95 8.60
CA MET A 168 -0.01 0.02 8.36
C MET A 168 1.00 -0.50 7.35
N ASP A 169 1.66 0.42 6.65
CA ASP A 169 2.73 0.08 5.73
C ASP A 169 3.92 -0.59 6.41
N HIS A 170 4.52 -1.55 5.70
CA HIS A 170 5.84 -2.00 6.09
C HIS A 170 6.84 -0.84 6.04
N TYR A 171 7.76 -0.81 7.01
CA TYR A 171 8.85 0.15 7.13
C TYR A 171 8.43 1.60 7.39
N THR A 172 7.18 1.86 7.78
CA THR A 172 6.82 3.17 8.32
C THR A 172 7.23 3.33 9.76
N ASN A 173 7.63 4.56 10.11
CA ASN A 173 7.76 5.00 11.48
C ASN A 173 6.76 6.14 11.72
N LYS A 174 5.91 6.01 12.75
CA LYS A 174 4.90 7.01 13.10
C LYS A 174 5.00 7.34 14.59
N GLU A 175 4.68 8.57 14.94
CA GLU A 175 4.53 8.96 16.35
C GLU A 175 3.08 8.82 16.80
N TRP A 176 2.85 8.42 18.05
CA TRP A 176 1.49 8.27 18.58
C TRP A 176 1.42 8.33 20.10
N LYS A 177 0.20 8.43 20.63
CA LYS A 177 -0.15 8.49 22.05
C LYS A 177 -1.51 7.85 22.33
N TRP A 178 -1.70 7.35 23.54
CA TRP A 178 -3.03 7.04 24.06
C TRP A 178 -3.78 8.31 24.49
N VAL A 179 -5.08 8.34 24.21
CA VAL A 179 -5.99 9.42 24.60
C VAL A 179 -7.28 8.84 25.15
N VAL A 180 -7.73 9.33 26.30
CA VAL A 180 -9.09 9.11 26.81
C VAL A 180 -10.03 10.09 26.11
N VAL A 181 -11.08 9.59 25.51
CA VAL A 181 -12.11 10.37 24.84
C VAL A 181 -13.49 10.12 25.46
N ASP A 182 -14.36 11.12 25.40
CA ASP A 182 -15.75 10.98 25.81
C ASP A 182 -16.62 10.33 24.71
N GLN A 183 -17.93 10.24 24.96
CA GLN A 183 -18.90 9.68 24.00
C GLN A 183 -19.00 10.48 22.68
N ARG A 184 -18.59 11.75 22.68
CA ARG A 184 -18.55 12.62 21.49
C ARG A 184 -17.20 12.58 20.79
N ARG A 185 -16.27 11.73 21.25
CA ARG A 185 -14.87 11.64 20.82
C ARG A 185 -14.07 12.93 21.07
N CYS A 186 -14.48 13.74 22.03
CA CYS A 186 -13.68 14.86 22.49
C CYS A 186 -12.57 14.35 23.42
N PRO A 187 -11.32 14.80 23.26
CA PRO A 187 -10.23 14.39 24.13
C PRO A 187 -10.48 14.89 25.55
N VAL A 188 -10.57 13.97 26.50
CA VAL A 188 -10.72 14.25 27.94
C VAL A 188 -9.35 14.29 28.60
N ARG A 189 -8.46 13.37 28.21
CA ARG A 189 -7.11 13.27 28.77
C ARG A 189 -6.13 12.62 27.79
N TRP A 190 -4.98 13.24 27.61
CA TRP A 190 -3.85 12.64 26.89
C TRP A 190 -2.96 11.87 27.86
N GLU A 191 -2.23 10.87 27.37
CA GLU A 191 -1.12 10.30 28.15
C GLU A 191 -0.04 11.36 28.39
N ASP A 192 0.51 11.33 29.60
CA ASP A 192 1.47 12.30 30.13
C ASP A 192 2.89 12.02 29.63
N SER A 193 3.19 10.79 29.19
CA SER A 193 4.48 10.41 28.61
C SER A 193 4.77 11.14 27.30
N PRO A 194 6.04 11.20 26.84
CA PRO A 194 6.35 11.66 25.49
C PRO A 194 5.64 10.83 24.40
N ASN A 195 5.62 11.35 23.16
CA ASN A 195 5.12 10.60 22.01
C ASN A 195 5.87 9.26 21.87
N ARG A 196 5.12 8.19 21.63
CA ARG A 196 5.68 6.86 21.36
C ARG A 196 6.03 6.73 19.88
N GLN A 197 6.99 5.87 19.58
CA GLN A 197 7.38 5.54 18.20
C GLN A 197 6.79 4.20 17.80
N LEU A 198 6.13 4.16 16.65
CA LEU A 198 5.54 2.97 16.05
C LEU A 198 6.31 2.61 14.79
N VAL A 199 7.20 1.62 14.91
CA VAL A 199 7.97 1.09 13.79
C VAL A 199 7.30 -0.19 13.28
N CYS A 200 6.75 -0.10 12.07
CA CYS A 200 6.14 -1.23 11.38
C CYS A 200 7.23 -2.02 10.64
N LYS A 201 7.51 -3.25 11.10
CA LYS A 201 8.48 -4.13 10.45
C LYS A 201 7.80 -4.94 9.33
N LYS A 202 8.57 -5.64 8.49
CA LYS A 202 8.07 -6.54 7.43
C LYS A 202 7.44 -7.82 8.01
N LEU A 203 6.39 -7.68 8.80
CA LEU A 203 5.67 -8.75 9.49
C LEU A 203 4.22 -8.79 8.99
N THR A 204 3.55 -9.94 9.07
CA THR A 204 2.11 -9.99 8.76
C THR A 204 1.29 -9.34 9.89
N MET A 205 1.72 -9.53 11.14
CA MET A 205 1.08 -8.95 12.32
C MET A 205 2.11 -8.60 13.42
N GLN A 206 1.91 -7.46 14.06
CA GLN A 206 2.72 -6.96 15.18
C GLN A 206 1.78 -6.58 16.32
N THR A 207 2.08 -7.02 17.54
CA THR A 207 1.37 -6.57 18.75
C THR A 207 2.32 -5.81 19.65
N ILE A 208 1.96 -4.60 20.04
CA ILE A 208 2.74 -3.71 20.87
C ILE A 208 1.94 -3.48 22.14
N PHE A 209 2.46 -3.94 23.27
CA PHE A 209 1.92 -3.57 24.57
C PHE A 209 2.61 -2.27 25.01
N ALA A 210 1.82 -1.20 25.10
CA ALA A 210 2.25 0.16 25.43
C ALA A 210 1.51 0.63 26.69
N PRO A 211 2.02 0.32 27.89
CA PRO A 211 1.37 0.66 29.15
C PRO A 211 1.23 2.18 29.32
N TRP A 212 0.06 2.61 29.80
CA TRP A 212 -0.25 4.04 30.00
C TRP A 212 0.82 4.73 30.86
N ASN A 213 1.33 5.88 30.40
CA ASN A 213 2.38 6.67 31.08
C ASN A 213 3.71 5.94 31.38
N ASN A 214 3.98 4.80 30.74
CA ASN A 214 5.26 4.11 30.86
C ASN A 214 5.90 3.91 29.46
N PRO A 215 6.61 4.93 28.93
CA PRO A 215 7.16 4.91 27.57
C PRO A 215 8.41 4.01 27.42
N GLY A 216 8.99 3.54 28.52
CA GLY A 216 10.19 2.69 28.51
C GLY A 216 9.91 1.19 28.49
N ASP A 217 8.64 0.79 28.59
CA ASP A 217 8.22 -0.61 28.79
C ASP A 217 7.38 -1.13 27.60
N ASP A 218 7.58 -0.52 26.42
CA ASP A 218 6.94 -0.96 25.19
C ASP A 218 7.46 -2.34 24.81
N THR A 219 6.64 -3.37 25.05
CA THR A 219 6.99 -4.76 24.72
C THR A 219 6.39 -5.10 23.36
N VAL A 220 7.25 -5.38 22.38
CA VAL A 220 6.83 -5.79 21.03
C VAL A 220 6.80 -7.31 20.92
N LYS A 221 5.61 -7.87 20.68
CA LYS A 221 5.41 -9.28 20.31
C LYS A 221 5.13 -9.36 18.80
N CYS A 222 6.03 -10.01 18.06
CA CYS A 222 5.91 -10.19 16.62
C CYS A 222 5.31 -11.56 16.30
N ILE A 223 4.32 -11.62 15.43
CA ILE A 223 3.82 -12.89 14.87
C ILE A 223 4.11 -12.88 13.38
N ILE A 224 5.08 -13.69 12.97
CA ILE A 224 5.39 -13.91 11.57
C ILE A 224 4.46 -15.03 11.09
N ALA A 225 3.37 -14.66 10.41
CA ALA A 225 2.60 -15.62 9.65
C ALA A 225 3.21 -15.70 8.24
N ASP A 226 4.33 -16.44 8.11
CA ASP A 226 4.98 -16.69 6.81
C ASP A 226 4.04 -17.44 5.84
N GLU A 227 3.13 -18.26 6.38
CA GLU A 227 2.22 -19.12 5.59
C GLU A 227 1.12 -18.37 4.81
N LEU A 228 0.80 -17.12 5.17
CA LEU A 228 -0.24 -16.33 4.49
C LEU A 228 0.30 -15.56 3.27
N ARG A 229 1.59 -15.22 3.26
CA ARG A 229 2.21 -14.47 2.15
C ARG A 229 2.31 -15.28 0.88
N ASP A 230 2.69 -16.55 0.99
CA ASP A 230 2.89 -17.40 -0.19
C ASP A 230 1.57 -17.71 -0.89
N ARG A 231 0.49 -17.94 -0.13
CA ARG A 231 -0.83 -18.27 -0.69
C ARG A 231 -1.49 -17.09 -1.44
N VAL A 232 -1.34 -15.86 -0.95
CA VAL A 232 -1.88 -14.67 -1.62
C VAL A 232 -1.10 -14.37 -2.91
N ARG A 233 0.23 -14.52 -2.88
CA ARG A 233 1.10 -14.35 -4.05
C ARG A 233 0.77 -15.36 -5.14
N GLU A 234 0.64 -16.63 -4.80
CA GLU A 234 0.29 -17.69 -5.75
C GLU A 234 -1.10 -17.45 -6.36
N HIS A 235 -2.10 -17.09 -5.55
CA HIS A 235 -3.46 -16.91 -6.07
C HIS A 235 -3.60 -15.69 -7.01
N GLY A 236 -2.93 -14.57 -6.69
CA GLY A 236 -2.93 -13.37 -7.53
C GLY A 236 -2.22 -13.57 -8.88
N ILE A 237 -1.06 -14.25 -8.87
CA ILE A 237 -0.32 -14.58 -10.10
C ILE A 237 -1.14 -15.52 -10.99
N LEU A 238 -1.77 -16.55 -10.40
CA LEU A 238 -2.61 -17.50 -11.14
C LEU A 238 -3.84 -16.84 -11.80
N GLN A 239 -4.43 -15.82 -11.16
CA GLN A 239 -5.56 -15.06 -11.73
C GLN A 239 -5.12 -14.23 -12.96
N LEU A 240 -3.96 -13.59 -12.91
CA LEU A 240 -3.38 -12.87 -14.06
C LEU A 240 -3.00 -13.82 -15.19
N GLU A 241 -2.41 -14.97 -14.88
CA GLU A 241 -2.06 -15.98 -15.88
C GLU A 241 -3.30 -16.56 -16.58
N LYS A 242 -4.39 -16.79 -15.84
CA LYS A 242 -5.66 -17.24 -16.42
C LYS A 242 -6.26 -16.19 -17.35
N SER A 243 -6.31 -14.94 -16.91
CA SER A 243 -6.82 -13.82 -17.73
C SER A 243 -5.99 -13.66 -19.02
N ASN A 244 -4.66 -13.76 -18.91
CA ASN A 244 -3.76 -13.72 -20.06
C ASN A 244 -3.95 -14.89 -21.04
N LYS A 245 -4.33 -16.08 -20.56
CA LYS A 245 -4.61 -17.22 -21.44
C LYS A 245 -5.92 -17.03 -22.21
N LEU A 246 -6.95 -16.45 -21.58
CA LEU A 246 -8.23 -16.15 -22.25
C LEU A 246 -8.05 -15.15 -23.40
N PHE A 247 -7.32 -14.05 -23.17
CA PHE A 247 -7.06 -13.07 -24.24
C PHE A 247 -6.25 -13.66 -25.41
N GLN A 248 -5.32 -14.59 -25.13
CA GLN A 248 -4.54 -15.25 -26.20
C GLN A 248 -5.38 -16.22 -27.03
N SER A 249 -6.44 -16.81 -26.48
CA SER A 249 -7.38 -17.62 -27.28
C SER A 249 -8.27 -16.76 -28.18
N GLU A 250 -8.75 -15.61 -27.70
CA GLU A 250 -9.62 -14.72 -28.49
C GLU A 250 -8.87 -14.14 -29.71
N ASP A 251 -7.61 -13.73 -29.55
CA ASP A 251 -6.76 -13.27 -30.65
C ASP A 251 -6.45 -14.35 -31.70
N MET A 252 -6.50 -15.64 -31.32
CA MET A 252 -6.32 -16.74 -32.27
C MET A 252 -7.60 -17.03 -33.06
N ASP A 253 -8.76 -16.93 -32.42
CA ASP A 253 -10.05 -17.15 -33.08
C ASP A 253 -10.35 -16.05 -34.12
N ASP A 254 -9.96 -14.79 -33.85
CA ASP A 254 -10.10 -13.70 -34.84
C ASP A 254 -9.20 -13.90 -36.06
N LYS A 255 -7.99 -14.45 -35.88
CA LYS A 255 -7.06 -14.78 -36.98
C LYS A 255 -7.50 -15.99 -37.81
N ILE A 256 -8.24 -16.93 -37.22
CA ILE A 256 -8.81 -18.07 -37.95
C ILE A 256 -10.00 -17.59 -38.79
N THR A 257 -10.78 -16.63 -38.29
CA THR A 257 -11.93 -16.07 -39.01
C THR A 257 -11.50 -15.23 -40.22
N GLN A 258 -10.44 -14.43 -40.11
CA GLN A 258 -9.92 -13.61 -41.22
C GLN A 258 -9.17 -14.38 -42.31
N ARG A 259 -8.88 -15.68 -42.11
CA ARG A 259 -8.24 -16.54 -43.13
C ARG A 259 -9.24 -17.32 -44.00
N LYS A 260 -10.54 -17.16 -43.75
CA LYS A 260 -11.62 -17.86 -44.47
C LYS A 260 -12.37 -16.98 -45.48
N GLU A 261 -11.93 -15.75 -45.70
CA GLU A 261 -12.38 -14.86 -46.77
C GLU A 261 -11.26 -14.65 -47.79
#